data_AF-A0A4Q2UKC0-F1
#
_entry.id   AF-A0A4Q2UKC0-F1
#
_cell.length_a   1.000
_cell.length_b   1.000
_cell.length_c   1.000
_cell.angle_alpha   90.00
_cell.angle_beta   90.00
_cell.angle_gamma   90.00
#
_symmetry.space_group_name_H-M   'P 1'
#
loop_
_entity.id
_entity.type
_entity.pdbx_description
1 polymer ?
#
loop_
_entity_poly.entity_id
_entity_poly.type
_entity_poly.pdbx_seq_one_letter_code
_entity_poly.pdbx_strand_id
1 'polypeptide(L)'
;MTFFVRILLLGGATLLAACSDSVDCQSSPQPVQVFLTDAAGAPLITAATAADVGIGYYRNGQWVSLPDARVNPATNAISSYDALTISRETGDTTRFWLDSGASRLGVIQLKTYVDNTPCNGWTRASELRYNGRVIPFEAMKPGYTLIVAP
;
A
#
# COMPACT_ATOMS: atom_id res chain seq x y z
N MET A 1 52.61 63.61 -14.54
CA MET A 1 53.22 62.56 -13.69
C MET A 1 52.14 62.02 -12.75
N THR A 2 51.85 60.73 -12.93
CA THR A 2 51.51 59.75 -11.88
C THR A 2 50.13 59.80 -11.19
N PHE A 3 49.44 58.66 -11.32
CA PHE A 3 48.15 58.25 -10.77
C PHE A 3 48.14 58.08 -9.23
N PHE A 4 46.96 58.19 -8.61
CA PHE A 4 46.51 57.22 -7.60
C PHE A 4 44.98 57.05 -7.66
N VAL A 5 44.56 56.03 -8.39
CA VAL A 5 43.22 55.44 -8.33
C VAL A 5 43.24 54.43 -7.18
N ARG A 6 42.36 54.57 -6.19
CA ARG A 6 42.04 53.49 -5.24
C ARG A 6 40.64 52.97 -5.56
N ILE A 7 40.59 52.03 -6.50
CA ILE A 7 39.44 51.13 -6.68
C ILE A 7 39.51 50.13 -5.51
N LEU A 8 38.61 50.27 -4.56
CA LEU A 8 38.36 49.23 -3.56
C LEU A 8 37.38 48.23 -4.19
N LEU A 9 37.94 47.20 -4.83
CA LEU A 9 37.22 46.00 -5.24
C LEU A 9 36.85 45.20 -3.97
N LEU A 10 35.64 45.39 -3.46
CA LEU A 10 35.02 44.39 -2.60
C LEU A 10 34.36 43.33 -3.49
N GLY A 11 35.16 42.33 -3.87
CA GLY A 11 34.66 41.02 -4.22
C GLY A 11 34.28 40.27 -2.94
N GLY A 12 33.20 39.50 -2.98
CA GLY A 12 32.83 38.67 -1.83
C GLY A 12 31.48 37.99 -1.95
N ALA A 13 31.45 36.92 -2.74
CA ALA A 13 30.57 35.76 -2.60
C ALA A 13 29.06 36.02 -2.56
N THR A 14 28.44 36.01 -3.73
CA THR A 14 27.09 35.48 -3.87
C THR A 14 27.09 34.05 -3.33
N LEU A 15 26.48 33.87 -2.16
CA LEU A 15 26.13 32.56 -1.61
C LEU A 15 25.25 31.87 -2.65
N LEU A 16 25.86 30.99 -3.45
CA LEU A 16 25.18 29.87 -4.07
C LEU A 16 24.54 29.11 -2.90
N ALA A 17 23.26 29.37 -2.65
CA ALA A 17 22.42 28.50 -1.87
C ALA A 17 22.47 27.14 -2.59
N ALA A 18 23.36 26.27 -2.12
CA ALA A 18 23.34 24.87 -2.48
C ALA A 18 21.95 24.37 -2.05
N CYS A 19 21.05 24.25 -3.02
CA CYS A 19 19.88 23.42 -2.87
C CYS A 19 20.44 22.04 -2.56
N SER A 20 20.30 21.62 -1.30
CA SER A 20 20.55 20.25 -0.91
C SER A 20 19.50 19.43 -1.65
N ASP A 21 19.83 18.92 -2.84
CA ASP A 21 19.02 17.99 -3.65
C ASP A 21 18.93 16.60 -2.98
N SER A 22 18.86 16.55 -1.65
CA SER A 22 18.47 15.36 -0.91
C SER A 22 16.97 15.20 -1.11
N VAL A 23 16.60 14.61 -2.23
CA VAL A 23 15.25 14.09 -2.42
C VAL A 23 15.11 12.95 -1.41
N ASP A 24 14.36 13.18 -0.34
CA ASP A 24 14.01 12.14 0.63
C ASP A 24 13.13 11.10 -0.09
N CYS A 25 13.77 10.08 -0.64
CA CYS A 25 13.07 9.01 -1.32
C CYS A 25 12.15 8.28 -0.34
N GLN A 26 10.87 8.16 -0.72
CA GLN A 26 9.91 7.41 0.08
C GLN A 26 10.37 5.96 0.25
N SER A 27 10.17 5.44 1.46
CA SER A 27 10.30 4.01 1.75
C SER A 27 9.35 3.19 0.88
N SER A 28 9.68 1.90 0.70
CA SER A 28 8.87 0.93 -0.04
C SER A 28 7.38 1.05 0.31
N PRO A 29 6.46 0.90 -0.67
CA PRO A 29 5.03 0.93 -0.40
C PRO A 29 4.72 -0.08 0.69
N GLN A 30 3.68 0.18 1.46
CA GLN A 30 3.16 -0.81 2.40
C GLN A 30 2.26 -1.78 1.64
N PRO A 31 2.19 -3.06 2.05
CA PRO A 31 1.24 -3.98 1.46
C PRO A 31 -0.18 -3.51 1.82
N VAL A 32 -1.18 -3.95 1.06
CA VAL A 32 -2.55 -3.78 1.56
C VAL A 32 -2.72 -4.70 2.76
N GLN A 33 -3.14 -4.16 3.90
CA GLN A 33 -3.45 -4.94 5.09
C GLN A 33 -4.93 -4.88 5.44
N VAL A 34 -5.51 -6.04 5.73
CA VAL A 34 -6.93 -6.23 5.95
C VAL A 34 -7.17 -6.97 7.25
N PHE A 35 -8.03 -6.42 8.10
CA PHE A 35 -8.52 -7.09 9.30
C PHE A 35 -9.97 -7.47 9.07
N LEU A 36 -10.31 -8.73 9.32
CA LEU A 36 -11.69 -9.19 9.26
C LEU A 36 -12.21 -9.37 10.69
N THR A 37 -13.28 -8.67 11.05
CA THR A 37 -13.98 -8.87 12.33
C THR A 37 -15.44 -9.24 12.10
N ASP A 38 -16.03 -9.97 13.04
CA ASP A 38 -17.48 -10.15 13.07
C ASP A 38 -18.20 -8.85 13.50
N ALA A 39 -19.53 -8.90 13.54
CA ALA A 39 -20.36 -7.78 13.98
C ALA A 39 -20.15 -7.37 15.45
N ALA A 40 -19.60 -8.24 16.28
CA ALA A 40 -19.24 -7.95 17.68
C ALA A 40 -17.81 -7.38 17.81
N GLY A 41 -17.07 -7.26 16.70
CA GLY A 41 -15.70 -6.77 16.67
C GLY A 41 -14.64 -7.83 16.99
N ALA A 42 -15.01 -9.11 17.11
CA ALA A 42 -14.06 -10.19 17.31
C ALA A 42 -13.38 -10.54 15.98
N PRO A 43 -12.06 -10.81 15.97
CA PRO A 43 -11.35 -11.15 14.74
C PRO A 43 -11.81 -12.50 14.19
N LEU A 44 -12.18 -12.54 12.91
CA LEU A 44 -12.57 -13.77 12.21
C LEU A 44 -11.36 -14.67 11.93
N ILE A 45 -10.18 -14.08 11.84
CA ILE A 45 -8.92 -14.78 11.67
C ILE A 45 -8.13 -14.64 12.96
N THR A 46 -7.59 -15.75 13.45
CA THR A 46 -6.76 -15.78 14.65
C THR A 46 -5.42 -16.41 14.32
N ALA A 47 -4.44 -16.31 15.21
CA ALA A 47 -3.19 -17.05 15.09
C ALA A 47 -3.40 -18.57 14.88
N ALA A 48 -4.50 -19.14 15.41
CA ALA A 48 -4.83 -20.56 15.26
C ALA A 48 -5.37 -20.90 13.86
N THR A 49 -6.11 -19.98 13.22
CA THR A 49 -6.71 -20.19 11.90
C THR A 49 -5.87 -19.59 10.76
N ALA A 50 -4.81 -18.85 11.09
CA ALA A 50 -3.93 -18.17 10.14
C ALA A 50 -3.34 -19.10 9.07
N ALA A 51 -3.00 -20.34 9.43
CA ALA A 51 -2.44 -21.34 8.51
C ALA A 51 -3.46 -21.84 7.48
N ASP A 52 -4.75 -21.73 7.78
CA ASP A 52 -5.85 -22.18 6.92
C ASP A 52 -6.38 -21.07 6.02
N VAL A 53 -5.87 -19.84 6.16
CA VAL A 53 -6.29 -18.70 5.34
C VAL A 53 -5.59 -18.74 3.99
N GLY A 54 -6.39 -18.96 2.94
CA GLY A 54 -5.97 -18.88 1.55
C GLY A 54 -6.46 -17.59 0.91
N ILE A 55 -5.59 -16.95 0.10
CA ILE A 55 -5.97 -15.82 -0.74
C ILE A 55 -5.54 -16.12 -2.16
N GLY A 56 -6.44 -15.89 -3.09
CA GLY A 56 -6.17 -16.10 -4.50
C GLY A 56 -7.16 -15.42 -5.40
N TYR A 57 -7.00 -15.63 -6.68
CA TYR A 57 -7.87 -15.08 -7.71
C TYR A 57 -8.05 -16.07 -8.86
N TYR A 58 -9.12 -15.91 -9.62
CA TYR A 58 -9.33 -16.69 -10.83
C TYR A 58 -8.74 -15.96 -12.05
N ARG A 59 -7.85 -16.64 -12.77
CA ARG A 59 -7.33 -16.20 -14.06
C ARG A 59 -7.66 -17.27 -15.09
N ASN A 60 -8.37 -16.89 -16.16
CA ASN A 60 -8.79 -17.81 -17.22
C ASN A 60 -9.53 -19.06 -16.69
N GLY A 61 -10.36 -18.89 -15.65
CA GLY A 61 -11.12 -19.98 -15.02
C GLY A 61 -10.31 -20.87 -14.06
N GLN A 62 -9.01 -20.63 -13.90
CA GLN A 62 -8.16 -21.38 -12.97
C GLN A 62 -7.89 -20.57 -11.70
N TRP A 63 -7.90 -21.27 -10.56
CA TRP A 63 -7.51 -20.69 -9.29
C TRP A 63 -6.00 -20.45 -9.23
N VAL A 64 -5.61 -19.23 -8.87
CA VAL A 64 -4.23 -18.81 -8.68
C VAL A 64 -4.08 -18.32 -7.25
N SER A 65 -3.28 -19.02 -6.45
CA SER A 65 -2.97 -18.61 -5.08
C SER A 65 -2.02 -17.40 -5.08
N LEU A 66 -2.18 -16.49 -4.12
CA LEU A 66 -1.23 -15.42 -3.83
C LEU A 66 -0.24 -15.91 -2.77
N PRO A 67 1.01 -16.23 -3.14
CA PRO A 67 1.99 -16.81 -2.21
C PRO A 67 2.53 -15.78 -1.20
N ASP A 68 2.44 -14.49 -1.51
CA ASP A 68 2.86 -13.39 -0.66
C ASP A 68 1.80 -13.01 0.39
N ALA A 69 0.56 -13.48 0.20
CA ALA A 69 -0.53 -13.25 1.12
C ALA A 69 -0.25 -13.97 2.44
N ARG A 70 0.05 -13.20 3.48
CA ARG A 70 0.34 -13.73 4.81
C ARG A 70 -0.60 -13.14 5.84
N VAL A 71 -1.04 -13.98 6.76
CA VAL A 71 -1.66 -13.53 8.00
C VAL A 71 -0.56 -13.20 8.99
N ASN A 72 -0.54 -11.98 9.50
CA ASN A 72 0.29 -11.60 10.63
C ASN A 72 -0.41 -12.05 11.93
N PRO A 73 0.12 -13.03 12.66
CA PRO A 73 -0.54 -13.59 13.84
C PRO A 73 -0.58 -12.63 15.04
N ALA A 74 0.27 -11.59 15.05
CA ALA A 74 0.26 -10.59 16.12
C ALA A 74 -0.86 -9.56 15.94
N THR A 75 -1.25 -9.29 14.70
CA THR A 75 -2.27 -8.29 14.37
C THR A 75 -3.56 -8.91 13.83
N ASN A 76 -3.55 -10.19 13.48
CA ASN A 76 -4.60 -10.87 12.70
C ASN A 76 -4.88 -10.20 11.34
N ALA A 77 -3.93 -9.40 10.84
CA ALA A 77 -4.04 -8.75 9.55
C ALA A 77 -3.61 -9.70 8.45
N ILE A 78 -4.36 -9.74 7.37
CA ILE A 78 -3.93 -10.27 6.09
C ILE A 78 -3.15 -9.19 5.36
N SER A 79 -1.96 -9.50 4.84
CA SER A 79 -1.17 -8.56 4.04
C SER A 79 -0.77 -9.15 2.68
N SER A 80 -0.87 -8.38 1.59
CA SER A 80 -0.34 -8.76 0.26
C SER A 80 0.10 -7.54 -0.55
N TYR A 81 1.25 -7.64 -1.22
CA TYR A 81 1.73 -6.75 -2.27
C TYR A 81 1.26 -7.19 -3.65
N ASP A 82 1.24 -8.49 -3.92
CA ASP A 82 0.85 -9.03 -5.23
C ASP A 82 -0.60 -8.65 -5.55
N ALA A 83 -1.48 -8.56 -4.54
CA ALA A 83 -2.83 -8.07 -4.73
C ALA A 83 -2.88 -6.65 -5.32
N LEU A 84 -1.99 -5.75 -4.90
CA LEU A 84 -1.88 -4.39 -5.46
C LEU A 84 -1.35 -4.43 -6.89
N THR A 85 -0.28 -5.20 -7.13
CA THR A 85 0.35 -5.34 -8.44
C THR A 85 -0.63 -5.92 -9.47
N ILE A 86 -1.30 -7.03 -9.12
CA ILE A 86 -2.25 -7.71 -10.00
C ILE A 86 -3.47 -6.82 -10.28
N SER A 87 -3.98 -6.10 -9.27
CA SER A 87 -5.08 -5.16 -9.49
C SER A 87 -4.71 -4.12 -10.53
N ARG A 88 -3.53 -3.51 -10.39
CA ARG A 88 -3.01 -2.53 -11.36
C ARG A 88 -2.87 -3.12 -12.76
N GLU A 89 -2.23 -4.28 -12.88
CA GLU A 89 -2.01 -4.95 -14.18
C GLU A 89 -3.31 -5.33 -14.89
N THR A 90 -4.40 -5.51 -14.12
CA THR A 90 -5.72 -5.92 -14.63
C THR A 90 -6.75 -4.78 -14.66
N GLY A 91 -6.30 -3.53 -14.49
CA GLY A 91 -7.18 -2.36 -14.53
C GLY A 91 -8.23 -2.36 -13.43
N ASP A 92 -7.87 -2.81 -12.22
CA ASP A 92 -8.68 -2.80 -11.00
C ASP A 92 -9.96 -3.67 -11.05
N THR A 93 -9.99 -4.65 -11.95
CA THR A 93 -11.14 -5.56 -12.13
C THR A 93 -10.99 -6.89 -11.38
N THR A 94 -9.78 -7.20 -10.90
CA THR A 94 -9.51 -8.47 -10.22
C THR A 94 -10.25 -8.56 -8.89
N ARG A 95 -10.89 -9.71 -8.68
CA ARG A 95 -11.45 -10.11 -7.39
C ARG A 95 -10.47 -11.05 -6.71
N PHE A 96 -10.22 -10.80 -5.44
CA PHE A 96 -9.43 -11.67 -4.57
C PHE A 96 -10.35 -12.34 -3.58
N TRP A 97 -10.17 -13.62 -3.45
CA TRP A 97 -11.07 -14.53 -2.76
C TRP A 97 -10.36 -14.98 -1.50
N LEU A 98 -11.00 -14.73 -0.36
CA LEU A 98 -10.48 -15.04 0.96
C LEU A 98 -11.20 -16.28 1.46
N ASP A 99 -10.45 -17.33 1.69
CA ASP A 99 -10.92 -18.62 2.18
C ASP A 99 -10.24 -18.94 3.51
N SER A 100 -10.94 -19.62 4.40
CA SER A 100 -10.38 -20.23 5.61
C SER A 100 -10.87 -21.66 5.69
N GLY A 101 -9.97 -22.61 5.43
CA GLY A 101 -10.31 -24.03 5.28
C GLY A 101 -11.40 -24.23 4.22
N ALA A 102 -12.56 -24.75 4.63
CA ALA A 102 -13.71 -24.98 3.75
C ALA A 102 -14.66 -23.78 3.61
N SER A 103 -14.42 -22.68 4.33
CA SER A 103 -15.33 -21.53 4.39
C SER A 103 -14.83 -20.35 3.58
N ARG A 104 -15.73 -19.76 2.79
CA ARG A 104 -15.50 -18.48 2.12
C ARG A 104 -15.63 -17.35 3.14
N LEU A 105 -14.53 -16.66 3.43
CA LEU A 105 -14.55 -15.46 4.28
C LEU A 105 -15.06 -14.24 3.52
N GLY A 106 -14.75 -14.12 2.22
CA GLY A 106 -15.28 -13.04 1.40
C GLY A 106 -14.49 -12.77 0.14
N VAL A 107 -14.79 -11.64 -0.49
CA VAL A 107 -14.18 -11.20 -1.74
C VAL A 107 -13.73 -9.75 -1.62
N ILE A 108 -12.45 -9.50 -1.91
CA ILE A 108 -11.84 -8.18 -1.96
C ILE A 108 -11.65 -7.76 -3.41
N GLN A 109 -11.85 -6.48 -3.69
CA GLN A 109 -11.44 -5.85 -4.94
C GLN A 109 -10.75 -4.54 -4.61
N LEU A 110 -9.64 -4.25 -5.30
CA LEU A 110 -8.84 -3.06 -5.07
C LEU A 110 -8.89 -2.18 -6.30
N LYS A 111 -9.08 -0.88 -6.10
CA LYS A 111 -8.65 0.11 -7.09
C LYS A 111 -7.30 0.67 -6.70
N THR A 112 -6.47 0.92 -7.69
CA THR A 112 -5.09 1.32 -7.47
C THR A 112 -4.75 2.60 -8.20
N TYR A 113 -3.67 3.25 -7.77
CA TYR A 113 -3.07 4.39 -8.45
C TYR A 113 -1.56 4.39 -8.29
N VAL A 114 -0.89 5.13 -9.17
CA VAL A 114 0.55 5.36 -9.09
C VAL A 114 0.79 6.64 -8.32
N ASP A 115 1.48 6.54 -7.20
CA ASP A 115 1.98 7.68 -6.48
C ASP A 115 3.27 8.18 -7.14
N ASN A 116 3.14 9.24 -7.96
CA ASN A 116 4.25 9.85 -8.71
C ASN A 116 5.10 10.82 -7.87
N THR A 117 5.02 10.73 -6.55
CA THR A 117 5.92 11.46 -5.63
C THR A 117 7.38 11.10 -5.95
N PRO A 118 8.36 12.02 -5.76
CA PRO A 118 9.76 11.76 -6.10
C PRO A 118 10.28 10.45 -5.51
N CYS A 119 11.01 9.70 -6.32
CA CYS A 119 11.53 8.36 -6.05
C CYS A 119 10.50 7.21 -6.03
N ASN A 120 10.24 6.67 -7.24
CA ASN A 120 9.88 5.26 -7.53
C ASN A 120 8.42 4.91 -7.90
N GLY A 121 7.48 5.85 -8.00
CA GLY A 121 6.21 5.61 -8.72
C GLY A 121 5.41 4.42 -8.17
N TRP A 122 5.21 4.38 -6.85
CA TRP A 122 4.68 3.20 -6.16
C TRP A 122 3.18 3.00 -6.39
N THR A 123 2.75 1.74 -6.51
CA THR A 123 1.33 1.40 -6.58
C THR A 123 0.71 1.45 -5.17
N ARG A 124 -0.37 2.21 -5.03
CA ARG A 124 -1.16 2.30 -3.79
C ARG A 124 -2.62 1.93 -4.05
N ALA A 125 -3.34 1.46 -3.03
CA ALA A 125 -4.78 1.33 -3.10
C ALA A 125 -5.46 2.70 -2.94
N SER A 126 -6.40 3.03 -3.83
CA SER A 126 -7.29 4.20 -3.74
C SER A 126 -8.69 3.82 -3.28
N GLU A 127 -9.12 2.57 -3.50
CA GLU A 127 -10.42 2.05 -3.07
C GLU A 127 -10.24 0.58 -2.66
N LEU A 128 -10.80 0.18 -1.51
CA LEU A 128 -10.96 -1.21 -1.15
C LEU A 128 -12.46 -1.52 -1.14
N ARG A 129 -12.86 -2.59 -1.83
CA ARG A 129 -14.20 -3.15 -1.75
C ARG A 129 -14.14 -4.52 -1.10
N TYR A 130 -15.09 -4.79 -0.23
CA TYR A 130 -15.31 -6.11 0.35
C TYR A 130 -16.76 -6.53 0.15
N ASN A 131 -16.95 -7.72 -0.45
CA ASN A 131 -18.25 -8.25 -0.87
C ASN A 131 -19.08 -7.21 -1.65
N GLY A 132 -18.41 -6.42 -2.50
CA GLY A 132 -19.03 -5.38 -3.34
C GLY A 132 -19.24 -4.02 -2.68
N ARG A 133 -19.08 -3.90 -1.35
CA ARG A 133 -19.21 -2.64 -0.61
C ARG A 133 -17.87 -1.92 -0.53
N VAL A 134 -17.86 -0.61 -0.78
CA VAL A 134 -16.67 0.22 -0.59
C VAL A 134 -16.41 0.34 0.92
N ILE A 135 -15.20 0.01 1.34
CA ILE A 135 -14.73 0.17 2.70
C ILE A 135 -14.00 1.52 2.77
N PRO A 136 -14.48 2.47 3.58
CA PRO A 136 -13.84 3.76 3.68
C PRO A 136 -12.46 3.60 4.35
N PHE A 137 -11.44 4.21 3.76
CA PHE A 137 -10.13 4.36 4.40
C PHE A 137 -10.20 5.46 5.48
N GLU A 138 -11.01 5.27 6.52
CA GLU A 138 -11.09 6.24 7.61
C GLU A 138 -9.83 6.15 8.48
N ALA A 139 -8.98 7.19 8.38
CA ALA A 139 -7.90 7.56 9.30
C ALA A 139 -7.03 6.43 9.89
N MET A 140 -6.77 5.38 9.11
CA MET A 140 -5.82 4.33 9.50
C MET A 140 -4.41 4.72 9.07
N LYS A 141 -3.42 4.36 9.90
CA LYS A 141 -2.00 4.45 9.55
C LYS A 141 -1.77 3.88 8.13
N PRO A 142 -0.84 4.43 7.33
CA PRO A 142 -0.64 4.00 5.96
C PRO A 142 -0.53 2.46 5.87
N GLY A 143 -1.44 1.84 5.13
CA GLY A 143 -1.41 0.40 4.82
C GLY A 143 -2.43 -0.49 5.52
N TYR A 144 -3.32 0.03 6.38
CA TYR A 144 -4.26 -0.80 7.16
C TYR A 144 -5.73 -0.50 6.81
N THR A 145 -6.59 -1.54 6.79
CA THR A 145 -8.04 -1.42 6.58
C THR A 145 -8.79 -2.46 7.42
N LEU A 146 -9.67 -1.99 8.31
CA LEU A 146 -10.60 -2.85 9.06
C LEU A 146 -11.86 -3.11 8.24
N ILE A 147 -12.26 -4.37 8.18
CA ILE A 147 -13.44 -4.84 7.47
C ILE A 147 -14.31 -5.57 8.48
N VAL A 148 -15.52 -5.06 8.67
CA VAL A 148 -16.57 -5.76 9.42
C VAL A 148 -17.28 -6.70 8.46
N ALA A 149 -17.05 -7.99 8.64
CA ALA A 149 -17.76 -9.03 7.92
C ALA A 149 -19.17 -9.20 8.52
N PRO A 150 -20.21 -9.29 7.68
CA PRO A 150 -21.58 -9.52 8.13
C PRO A 150 -21.80 -10.91 8.73
#